data_AF-A0A960VTI7-F1
#
_entry.id   AF-A0A960VTI7-F1
#
_cell.length_a   1.000
_cell.length_b   1.000
_cell.length_c   1.000
_cell.angle_alpha   90.00
_cell.angle_beta   90.00
_cell.angle_gamma   90.00
#
_symmetry.space_group_name_H-M   'P 1'
#
loop_
_entity.id
_entity.type
_entity.pdbx_description
1 polymer ?
#
loop_
_entity_poly.entity_id
_entity_poly.type
_entity_poly.pdbx_seq_one_letter_code
_entity_poly.pdbx_strand_id
1 'polypeptide(L)' 'MRNKILAIAALAAMLLPAAAHAQFEAKAGNRAPELFGTDAVTGDWVDMADFNGKWVLAEFWATW' A
#
# COMPACT_ATOMS: atom_id res chain seq x y z
N MET A 1 41.02 -9.99 11.89
CA MET A 1 39.66 -10.48 12.25
C MET A 1 38.55 -9.46 11.95
N ARG A 2 38.79 -8.15 12.08
CA ARG A 2 37.82 -7.06 11.81
C ARG A 2 37.28 -7.00 10.36
N ASN A 3 38.10 -7.32 9.36
CA ASN A 3 37.68 -7.24 7.94
C ASN A 3 36.73 -8.36 7.50
N LYS A 4 36.76 -9.52 8.18
CA LYS A 4 35.84 -10.63 7.86
C LYS A 4 34.42 -10.34 8.37
N ILE A 5 34.29 -9.65 9.50
CA ILE A 5 33.00 -9.24 10.07
C ILE A 5 32.31 -8.19 9.18
N LEU A 6 33.07 -7.23 8.65
CA LEU A 6 32.58 -6.23 7.70
C LEU A 6 32.08 -6.87 6.38
N ALA A 7 32.80 -7.89 5.88
CA ALA A 7 32.39 -8.60 4.67
C ALA A 7 31.12 -9.43 4.86
N ILE A 8 30.92 -10.04 6.03
CA ILE A 8 29.69 -10.81 6.35
C ILE A 8 28.48 -9.87 6.51
N ALA A 9 28.67 -8.70 7.13
CA ALA A 9 27.60 -7.70 7.25
C ALA A 9 27.17 -7.13 5.88
N ALA A 10 28.13 -6.90 4.96
CA ALA A 10 27.83 -6.45 3.60
C ALA A 10 27.10 -7.53 2.78
N LEU A 11 27.45 -8.81 2.96
CA LEU A 11 26.78 -9.94 2.31
C LEU A 11 25.35 -10.15 2.84
N ALA A 12 25.14 -9.97 4.15
CA ALA A 12 23.82 -10.04 4.77
C ALA A 12 22.89 -8.90 4.30
N ALA A 13 23.42 -7.70 4.07
CA ALA A 13 22.66 -6.57 3.54
C ALA A 13 22.25 -6.74 2.06
N MET A 14 23.05 -7.47 1.27
CA MET A 14 22.73 -7.80 -0.13
C MET A 14 21.80 -9.02 -0.29
N LEU A 15 21.67 -9.86 0.75
CA LEU A 15 20.80 -11.05 0.77
C LEU A 15 19.45 -10.83 1.45
N LEU A 16 19.24 -9.67 2.07
CA LEU A 16 17.88 -9.26 2.44
C LEU A 16 17.18 -8.94 1.12
N PRO A 17 16.20 -9.74 0.66
CA PRO A 17 15.33 -9.27 -0.41
C PRO A 17 14.80 -7.94 0.08
N ALA A 18 15.09 -6.86 -0.67
CA ALA A 18 14.58 -5.52 -0.43
C ALA A 18 13.15 -5.69 0.05
N ALA A 19 12.91 -5.43 1.35
CA ALA A 19 11.75 -5.90 2.10
C ALA A 19 10.56 -5.84 1.16
N ALA A 20 10.15 -7.01 0.67
CA ALA A 20 9.24 -7.10 -0.45
C ALA A 20 8.06 -6.21 -0.06
N HIS A 21 7.82 -5.15 -0.84
CA HIS A 21 6.58 -4.40 -0.71
C HIS A 21 5.50 -5.46 -0.75
N ALA A 22 4.89 -5.76 0.40
CA ALA A 22 3.87 -6.78 0.47
C ALA A 22 2.84 -6.35 -0.56
N GLN A 23 2.73 -7.10 -1.66
CA GLN A 23 1.81 -6.74 -2.72
C GLN A 23 0.43 -6.74 -2.08
N PHE A 24 -0.22 -5.58 -2.05
CA PHE A 24 -1.57 -5.49 -1.55
C PHE A 24 -2.46 -6.35 -2.47
N GLU A 25 -3.09 -7.36 -1.90
CA GLU A 25 -4.05 -8.21 -2.60
C GLU A 25 -5.46 -7.88 -2.12
N ALA A 26 -6.27 -7.32 -3.02
CA ALA A 26 -7.69 -7.13 -2.77
C ALA A 26 -8.39 -8.50 -2.81
N LYS A 27 -8.76 -9.01 -1.63
CA LYS A 27 -9.46 -10.29 -1.49
C LYS A 27 -10.85 -10.09 -0.89
N ALA A 28 -11.86 -10.71 -1.50
CA ALA A 28 -13.22 -10.70 -0.99
C ALA A 28 -13.29 -11.26 0.46
N GLY A 29 -14.09 -10.60 1.29
CA GLY A 29 -14.21 -10.92 2.72
C GLY A 29 -13.17 -10.26 3.62
N ASN A 30 -12.07 -9.73 3.06
CA ASN A 30 -11.19 -8.83 3.81
C ASN A 30 -11.85 -7.46 3.94
N ARG A 31 -11.45 -6.70 4.97
CA ARG A 31 -11.78 -5.28 5.06
C ARG A 31 -11.26 -4.56 3.82
N ALA A 32 -12.08 -3.67 3.25
CA ALA A 32 -11.63 -2.80 2.18
C ALA A 32 -10.44 -1.94 2.65
N PRO A 33 -9.47 -1.64 1.77
CA PRO A 33 -8.32 -0.80 2.12
C PRO A 33 -8.77 0.62 2.47
N GLU A 34 -7.98 1.36 3.23
CA GLU A 34 -8.24 2.79 3.42
C GLU A 34 -8.01 3.53 2.09
N LEU A 35 -9.04 4.23 1.62
CA LEU A 35 -9.00 5.05 0.41
C LEU A 35 -9.48 6.44 0.79
N PHE A 36 -8.71 7.44 0.42
CA PHE A 36 -9.04 8.84 0.59
C PHE A 36 -8.54 9.63 -0.60
N GLY A 37 -9.13 10.80 -0.82
CA GLY A 37 -8.70 11.68 -1.89
C GLY A 37 -9.53 12.94 -1.96
N THR A 38 -9.36 13.63 -3.07
CA THR A 38 -10.14 14.83 -3.37
C THR A 38 -11.29 14.44 -4.30
N ASP A 39 -12.51 14.84 -3.94
CA ASP A 39 -13.66 14.71 -4.83
C ASP A 39 -13.46 15.58 -6.08
N ALA A 40 -13.59 14.96 -7.26
CA ALA A 40 -13.26 15.62 -8.51
C ALA A 40 -14.25 16.72 -8.93
N VAL A 41 -15.45 16.77 -8.33
CA VAL A 41 -16.51 17.73 -8.68
C VAL A 41 -16.52 18.91 -7.71
N THR A 42 -16.42 18.63 -6.42
CA THR A 42 -16.54 19.59 -5.32
C THR A 42 -15.19 20.10 -4.84
N GLY A 43 -14.12 19.31 -4.98
CA GLY A 43 -12.80 19.63 -4.45
C GLY A 43 -12.64 19.31 -2.96
N ASP A 44 -13.66 18.75 -2.32
CA ASP A 44 -13.63 18.40 -0.90
C ASP A 44 -12.74 17.18 -0.64
N TRP A 45 -12.18 17.11 0.57
CA TRP A 45 -11.52 15.90 1.05
C TRP A 45 -12.58 14.85 1.38
N VAL A 46 -12.37 13.62 0.89
CA VAL A 46 -13.27 12.49 1.10
C VAL A 46 -12.48 11.29 1.59
N ASP A 47 -12.99 10.65 2.65
CA ASP A 47 -12.51 9.35 3.14
C ASP A 47 -13.57 8.28 2.86
N MET A 48 -13.15 7.10 2.39
CA MET A 48 -14.06 5.98 2.19
C MET A 48 -14.77 5.57 3.50
N ALA A 49 -14.16 5.84 4.66
CA ALA A 49 -14.77 5.61 5.97
C ALA A 49 -16.06 6.42 6.20
N ASP A 50 -16.25 7.55 5.50
CA ASP A 50 -17.47 8.36 5.57
C ASP A 50 -18.70 7.62 5.03
N PHE A 51 -18.49 6.56 4.24
CA PHE A 51 -19.54 5.73 3.64
C PHE A 51 -19.83 4.43 4.43
N ASN A 52 -19.27 4.26 5.63
CA ASN A 52 -19.55 3.09 6.47
C ASN A 52 -21.06 2.90 6.71
N GLY A 53 -21.50 1.65 6.69
CA GLY A 53 -22.92 1.29 6.82
C GLY A 53 -23.72 1.40 5.51
N LYS A 54 -23.08 1.77 4.40
CA LYS A 54 -23.67 1.77 3.06
C LYS A 54 -23.02 0.70 2.17
N TRP A 55 -23.75 0.27 1.14
CA TRP A 55 -23.15 -0.48 0.05
C TRP A 55 -22.38 0.49 -0.85
N VAL A 56 -21.09 0.19 -1.06
CA VAL A 56 -20.17 1.02 -1.85
C VAL A 56 -19.55 0.17 -2.95
N LEU A 57 -19.57 0.69 -4.17
CA LEU A 57 -18.81 0.16 -5.31
C LEU A 57 -17.62 1.09 -5.56
N ALA A 58 -16.40 0.58 -5.39
CA ALA A 58 -15.19 1.32 -5.73
C ALA A 58 -14.78 1.01 -7.17
N GLU A 59 -14.73 2.04 -8.01
CA GLU A 59 -14.32 1.97 -9.41
C GLU A 59 -13.06 2.83 -9.60
N PHE A 60 -12.02 2.25 -10.21
CA PHE A 60 -10.80 2.96 -10.57
C PHE A 60 -10.78 3.15 -12.08
N TRP A 61 -10.77 4.40 -12.52
CA TRP A 61 -10.82 4.75 -13.95
C TRP A 61 -9.92 5.95 -14.26
N ALA A 62 -9.67 6.17 -15.54
CA ALA A 62 -8.98 7.35 -16.02
C ALA A 62 -9.37 7.66 -17.48
N THR A 63 -9.14 8.91 -17.91
CA THR A 63 -9.53 9.40 -19.25
C THR A 63 -8.53 9.06 -20.36
N TRP A 64 -7.32 8.61 -20.00
CA TRP A 64 -6.23 8.38 -20.94
C TRP A 64 -6.40 7.10 -21.76
#